data_AF-A0A967RKS5-F1
#
_entry.id   AF-A0A967RKS5-F1
#
_cell.length_a   1.000
_cell.length_b   1.000
_cell.length_c   1.000
_cell.angle_alpha   90.00
_cell.angle_beta   90.00
_cell.angle_gamma   90.00
#
_symmetry.space_group_name_H-M   'P 1'
#
loop_
_entity.id
_entity.type
_entity.pdbx_description
1 polymer ?
#
loop_
_entity_poly.entity_id
_entity_poly.type
_entity_poly.pdbx_seq_one_letter_code
_entity_poly.pdbx_strand_id
1 'polypeptide(L)'
;MIEEANPGTQFRNGSAVVIPLKNKNRGGLSADGFQSIPILTYHRFAENCSSPLCMPKKTFERQMRYLKENGYHVITAEDLVAFLGYRQGLPQKSVLITMDDGYRSVYNIAYPILNKYGFKATLFIYTSFVGVS
;
A
#
# COMPACT_ATOMS: atom_id res chain seq x y z
N MET A 1 -6.35 23.22 5.68
CA MET A 1 -5.07 23.61 5.02
C MET A 1 -4.42 24.88 5.55
N ILE A 2 -5.12 25.92 6.00
CA ILE A 2 -4.54 26.94 6.91
C ILE A 2 -5.36 27.03 8.19
N GLU A 3 -6.68 27.05 8.08
CA GLU A 3 -7.59 27.06 9.25
C GLU A 3 -7.39 25.84 10.15
N GLU A 4 -7.23 24.64 9.59
CA GLU A 4 -6.91 23.43 10.36
C GLU A 4 -5.60 23.52 11.15
N ALA A 5 -4.63 24.31 10.67
CA ALA A 5 -3.36 24.55 11.36
C ALA A 5 -3.45 25.72 12.35
N ASN A 6 -4.57 26.45 12.35
CA ASN A 6 -4.86 27.61 13.20
C ASN A 6 -6.25 27.47 13.84
N PRO A 7 -6.51 26.36 14.57
CA PRO A 7 -7.84 26.10 15.11
C PRO A 7 -8.23 27.18 16.13
N GLY A 8 -9.42 27.76 15.97
CA GLY A 8 -9.92 28.82 16.85
C GLY A 8 -9.30 30.20 16.61
N THR A 9 -8.42 30.36 15.63
CA THR A 9 -7.82 31.66 15.31
C THR A 9 -8.80 32.55 14.54
N GLN A 10 -8.97 33.78 15.02
CA GLN A 10 -9.72 34.81 14.30
C GLN A 10 -8.75 35.61 13.40
N PHE A 11 -8.84 35.44 12.09
CA PHE A 11 -7.90 36.05 11.15
C PHE A 11 -8.12 37.57 11.05
N ARG A 12 -7.19 38.36 11.58
CA ARG A 12 -7.17 39.83 11.50
C ARG A 12 -5.85 40.32 10.92
N ASN A 13 -5.86 41.51 10.31
CA ASN A 13 -4.64 42.13 9.79
C ASN A 13 -3.58 42.26 10.90
N GLY A 14 -2.33 41.86 10.61
CA GLY A 14 -1.22 41.82 11.56
C GLY A 14 -1.13 40.58 12.46
N SER A 15 -2.08 39.64 12.38
CA SER A 15 -2.05 38.40 13.17
C SER A 15 -1.00 37.43 12.63
N ALA A 16 -0.22 36.83 13.52
CA ALA A 16 0.63 35.70 13.15
C ALA A 16 -0.23 34.48 12.80
N VAL A 17 0.10 33.81 11.70
CA VAL A 17 -0.57 32.58 11.25
C VAL A 17 0.46 31.49 11.00
N VAL A 18 0.09 30.26 11.34
CA VAL A 18 0.87 29.08 10.99
C VAL A 18 0.58 28.70 9.55
N ILE A 19 1.60 28.74 8.69
CA ILE A 19 1.51 28.26 7.32
C ILE A 19 2.15 26.87 7.25
N PRO A 20 1.35 25.78 7.13
CA PRO A 20 1.91 24.46 7.00
C PRO A 20 2.65 24.33 5.66
N LEU A 21 3.95 24.06 5.74
CA LEU A 21 4.84 23.94 4.56
C LEU A 21 4.63 22.64 3.77
N LYS A 22 3.87 21.69 4.31
CA LYS A 22 3.56 20.40 3.66
C LYS A 22 2.06 20.18 3.69
N ASN A 23 1.48 19.94 2.51
CA ASN A 23 0.12 19.44 2.42
C ASN A 23 0.12 17.95 2.81
N LYS A 24 -0.62 17.61 3.88
CA LYS A 24 -0.75 16.22 4.33
C LYS A 24 -1.58 15.37 3.37
N ASN A 25 -2.33 15.98 2.46
CA ASN A 25 -3.20 15.35 1.45
C ASN A 25 -3.93 14.09 1.95
N ARG A 26 -4.62 14.22 3.09
CA ARG A 26 -5.27 13.09 3.79
C ARG A 26 -6.42 12.44 3.00
N GLY A 27 -6.90 13.08 1.93
CA GLY A 27 -7.93 12.55 1.04
C GLY A 27 -7.44 12.23 -0.38
N GLY A 28 -6.15 12.42 -0.66
CA GLY A 28 -5.59 12.18 -1.99
C GLY A 28 -6.11 13.09 -3.10
N LEU A 29 -6.70 14.25 -2.77
CA LEU A 29 -7.25 15.16 -3.76
C LEU A 29 -6.21 16.20 -4.18
N SER A 30 -6.18 16.51 -5.47
CA SER A 30 -5.43 17.62 -6.05
C SER A 30 -6.36 18.42 -7.00
N ALA A 31 -5.90 19.58 -7.48
CA ALA A 31 -6.64 20.34 -8.49
C ALA A 31 -6.85 19.53 -9.78
N ASP A 32 -5.93 18.62 -10.08
CA ASP A 32 -5.88 17.85 -11.32
C ASP A 32 -6.51 16.44 -11.18
N GLY A 33 -7.06 16.08 -10.00
CA GLY A 33 -7.77 14.82 -9.81
C GLY A 33 -7.64 14.21 -8.41
N PHE A 34 -7.64 12.88 -8.36
CA PHE A 34 -7.56 12.11 -7.13
C PHE A 34 -6.50 11.02 -7.24
N GLN A 35 -5.87 10.70 -6.10
CA GLN A 35 -4.88 9.65 -5.98
C GLN A 35 -5.55 8.28 -6.03
N SER A 36 -5.19 7.47 -7.03
CA SER A 36 -5.56 6.07 -7.10
C SER A 36 -4.52 5.20 -6.40
N ILE A 37 -4.99 4.14 -5.74
CA ILE A 37 -4.15 3.18 -5.01
C ILE A 37 -4.47 1.79 -5.56
N PRO A 38 -3.63 1.24 -6.46
CA PRO A 38 -3.82 -0.12 -6.95
C PRO A 38 -3.64 -1.13 -5.82
N ILE A 39 -4.50 -2.16 -5.82
CA ILE A 39 -4.38 -3.33 -4.95
C ILE A 39 -4.00 -4.51 -5.84
N LEU A 40 -2.82 -5.09 -5.61
CA LEU A 40 -2.29 -6.22 -6.35
C LEU A 40 -2.54 -7.51 -5.57
N THR A 41 -3.46 -8.33 -6.04
CA THR A 41 -3.86 -9.58 -5.38
C THR A 41 -3.17 -10.79 -6.02
N TYR A 42 -2.58 -11.63 -5.17
CA TYR A 42 -1.95 -12.90 -5.55
C TYR A 42 -2.52 -14.06 -4.72
N HIS A 43 -2.32 -15.31 -5.16
CA HIS A 43 -2.84 -16.48 -4.43
C HIS A 43 -1.73 -17.52 -4.23
N ARG A 44 -1.25 -18.13 -5.33
CA ARG A 44 -0.24 -19.20 -5.30
C ARG A 44 1.00 -18.83 -6.11
N PHE A 45 2.15 -19.37 -5.72
CA PHE A 45 3.42 -19.19 -6.43
C PHE A 45 4.09 -20.53 -6.75
N ALA A 46 4.74 -20.61 -7.91
CA ALA A 46 5.52 -21.78 -8.34
C ALA A 46 6.56 -21.36 -9.38
N GLU A 47 7.47 -22.26 -9.76
CA GLU A 47 8.38 -22.01 -10.89
C GLU A 47 7.61 -21.98 -12.22
N ASN A 48 6.69 -22.95 -12.41
CA ASN A 48 5.79 -23.02 -13.55
C ASN A 48 4.34 -23.10 -13.06
N CYS A 49 3.45 -22.36 -13.71
CA CYS A 49 2.04 -22.24 -13.34
C CYS A 49 1.13 -22.74 -14.46
N SER A 50 0.11 -23.51 -14.10
CA SER A 50 -0.92 -24.03 -15.01
C SER A 50 -2.31 -23.45 -14.74
N SER A 51 -2.48 -22.68 -13.67
CA SER A 51 -3.75 -22.07 -13.25
C SER A 51 -3.66 -20.54 -13.32
N PRO A 52 -4.75 -19.83 -13.66
CA PRO A 52 -4.80 -18.36 -13.65
C PRO A 52 -4.46 -17.72 -12.29
N LEU A 53 -4.67 -18.44 -11.18
CA LEU A 53 -4.38 -17.94 -9.83
C LEU A 53 -2.95 -18.27 -9.37
N CYS A 54 -2.15 -18.93 -10.22
CA CYS A 54 -0.75 -19.21 -9.94
C CYS A 54 0.14 -18.16 -10.61
N MET A 55 1.01 -17.54 -9.81
CA MET A 55 1.99 -16.56 -10.25
C MET A 55 3.39 -17.19 -10.34
N PRO A 56 4.02 -17.24 -11.53
CA PRO A 56 5.39 -17.72 -11.66
C PRO A 56 6.36 -16.87 -10.84
N LYS A 57 7.27 -17.51 -10.11
CA LYS A 57 8.26 -16.85 -9.23
C LYS A 57 9.04 -15.75 -9.94
N LYS A 58 9.58 -16.05 -11.13
CA LYS A 58 10.35 -15.10 -11.94
C LYS A 58 9.51 -13.88 -12.35
N THR A 59 8.22 -14.07 -12.62
CA THR A 59 7.30 -12.97 -12.94
C THR A 59 7.00 -12.12 -11.70
N PHE A 60 6.75 -12.75 -10.55
CA PHE A 60 6.54 -12.03 -9.30
C PHE A 60 7.76 -11.17 -8.93
N GLU A 61 8.97 -11.74 -8.99
CA GLU A 61 10.20 -10.98 -8.71
C GLU A 61 10.39 -9.81 -9.69
N ARG A 62 10.05 -9.99 -10.98
CA ARG A 62 10.07 -8.91 -11.96
C ARG A 62 9.08 -7.79 -11.60
N GLN A 63 7.89 -8.12 -11.12
CA GLN A 63 6.91 -7.13 -10.66
C GLN A 63 7.40 -6.37 -9.42
N MET A 64 7.96 -7.06 -8.42
CA MET A 64 8.49 -6.41 -7.21
C MET A 64 9.66 -5.49 -7.54
N ARG A 65 10.57 -5.93 -8.42
CA ARG A 65 11.65 -5.08 -8.94
C ARG A 65 11.11 -3.84 -9.63
N TYR A 66 10.11 -3.99 -10.50
CA TYR A 66 9.49 -2.86 -11.19
C TYR A 66 8.93 -1.83 -10.21
N LEU A 67 8.21 -2.27 -9.17
CA LEU A 67 7.71 -1.37 -8.13
C LEU A 67 8.85 -0.60 -7.46
N LYS A 68 9.93 -1.28 -7.10
CA LYS A 68 11.10 -0.66 -6.45
C LYS A 68 11.79 0.36 -7.35
N GLU A 69 12.09 -0.01 -8.59
CA GLU A 69 12.82 0.81 -9.56
C GLU A 69 12.01 2.04 -10.01
N ASN A 70 10.68 1.95 -10.01
CA ASN A 70 9.79 3.04 -10.43
C ASN A 70 9.28 3.91 -9.27
N GLY A 71 9.80 3.71 -8.05
CA GLY A 71 9.50 4.54 -6.89
C GLY A 71 8.09 4.34 -6.33
N TYR A 72 7.54 3.12 -6.43
CA TYR A 72 6.29 2.80 -5.75
C TYR A 72 6.51 2.60 -4.26
N HIS A 73 5.52 3.02 -3.47
CA HIS A 73 5.50 2.87 -2.04
C HIS A 73 4.52 1.75 -1.67
N VAL A 74 5.05 0.59 -1.26
CA VAL A 74 4.20 -0.50 -0.78
C VAL A 74 3.68 -0.16 0.61
N ILE A 75 2.37 0.03 0.73
CA ILE A 75 1.67 0.39 1.97
C ILE A 75 1.06 -0.85 2.63
N THR A 76 0.66 -0.72 3.89
CA THR A 76 -0.12 -1.76 4.59
C THR A 76 -1.64 -1.55 4.41
N ALA A 77 -2.43 -2.57 4.73
CA ALA A 77 -3.89 -2.41 4.79
C ALA A 77 -4.32 -1.40 5.86
N GLU A 78 -3.61 -1.34 6.99
CA GLU A 78 -3.84 -0.32 8.03
C GLU A 78 -3.60 1.09 7.49
N ASP A 79 -2.54 1.26 6.68
CA ASP A 79 -2.25 2.54 6.06
C ASP A 79 -3.37 3.02 5.15
N LEU A 80 -3.92 2.09 4.36
CA LEU A 80 -5.06 2.34 3.47
C LEU A 80 -6.32 2.70 4.25
N VAL A 81 -6.64 1.98 5.33
CA VAL A 81 -7.80 2.28 6.19
C VAL A 81 -7.66 3.67 6.83
N ALA A 82 -6.46 4.02 7.30
CA ALA A 82 -6.21 5.34 7.87
C ALA A 82 -6.33 6.45 6.81
N PHE A 83 -5.95 6.19 5.57
CA PHE A 83 -6.13 7.11 4.44
C PHE A 83 -7.61 7.31 4.07
N LEU A 84 -8.37 6.22 3.93
CA LEU A 84 -9.81 6.29 3.63
C LEU A 84 -10.60 7.00 4.75
N GLY A 85 -10.14 6.89 6.00
CA GLY A 85 -10.68 7.61 7.15
C GLY A 85 -10.17 9.06 7.30
N TYR A 86 -9.46 9.61 6.31
CA TYR A 86 -8.84 10.94 6.35
C TYR A 86 -7.90 11.19 7.55
N ARG A 87 -7.35 10.14 8.14
CA ARG A 87 -6.47 10.24 9.32
C ARG A 87 -5.02 10.52 8.92
N GLN A 88 -4.58 9.97 7.79
CA GLN A 88 -3.25 10.18 7.23
C GLN A 88 -3.27 10.31 5.71
N GLY A 89 -2.34 11.05 5.14
CA GLY A 89 -2.08 11.00 3.70
C GLY A 89 -1.16 9.83 3.36
N LEU A 90 -1.15 9.47 2.08
CA LEU A 90 -0.23 8.49 1.54
C LEU A 90 0.72 9.15 0.54
N PRO A 91 1.95 8.64 0.40
CA PRO A 91 2.84 9.09 -0.65
C PRO A 91 2.22 8.82 -2.03
N GLN A 92 2.59 9.64 -3.02
CA GLN A 92 2.25 9.34 -4.41
C GLN A 92 2.81 7.97 -4.83
N LYS A 93 2.22 7.32 -5.82
CA LYS A 93 2.59 5.95 -6.25
C LYS A 93 2.49 4.90 -5.11
N SER A 94 1.52 5.06 -4.22
CA SER A 94 1.21 4.03 -3.23
C SER A 94 0.56 2.81 -3.88
N VAL A 95 0.92 1.61 -3.42
CA VAL A 95 0.36 0.33 -3.87
C VAL A 95 0.20 -0.61 -2.67
N LEU A 96 -0.89 -1.37 -2.63
CA LEU A 96 -1.10 -2.43 -1.63
C LEU A 96 -0.90 -3.79 -2.29
N ILE A 97 -0.17 -4.69 -1.63
CA ILE A 97 -0.01 -6.08 -2.05
C ILE A 97 -0.82 -6.97 -1.11
N THR A 98 -1.67 -7.82 -1.67
CA THR A 98 -2.44 -8.81 -0.90
C THR A 98 -2.16 -10.21 -1.42
N MET A 99 -2.30 -11.19 -0.54
CA MET A 99 -2.18 -12.60 -0.83
C MET A 99 -3.35 -13.34 -0.19
N ASP A 100 -4.02 -14.20 -0.94
CA ASP A 100 -5.23 -14.91 -0.49
C ASP A 100 -4.94 -16.41 -0.31
N ASP A 101 -5.89 -17.12 0.31
CA ASP A 101 -5.96 -18.57 0.52
C ASP A 101 -4.97 -19.20 1.51
N GLY A 102 -3.81 -18.57 1.77
CA GLY A 102 -2.83 -19.09 2.73
C GLY A 102 -1.94 -20.22 2.19
N TYR A 103 -1.71 -20.30 0.87
CA TYR A 103 -0.81 -21.30 0.29
C TYR A 103 0.61 -21.22 0.91
N ARG A 104 1.21 -22.38 1.21
CA ARG A 104 2.60 -22.48 1.69
C ARG A 104 3.62 -21.77 0.79
N SER A 105 3.33 -21.64 -0.51
CA SER A 105 4.16 -20.90 -1.46
C SER A 105 4.31 -19.41 -1.13
N VAL A 106 3.34 -18.81 -0.41
CA VAL A 106 3.47 -17.43 0.09
C VAL A 106 4.71 -17.31 0.97
N TYR A 107 4.88 -18.23 1.93
CA TYR A 107 6.03 -18.24 2.84
C TYR A 107 7.32 -18.68 2.12
N ASN A 108 7.26 -19.75 1.33
CA ASN A 108 8.47 -20.34 0.74
C ASN A 108 9.03 -19.51 -0.45
N ILE A 109 8.19 -18.79 -1.19
CA ILE A 109 8.59 -18.09 -2.42
C ILE A 109 8.37 -16.59 -2.31
N ALA A 110 7.16 -16.16 -1.97
CA ALA A 110 6.82 -14.74 -2.06
C ALA A 110 7.48 -13.91 -0.96
N TYR A 111 7.51 -14.41 0.28
CA TYR A 111 8.09 -13.72 1.43
C TYR A 111 9.59 -13.40 1.25
N PRO A 112 10.49 -14.33 0.84
CA PRO A 112 11.89 -13.99 0.57
C PRO A 112 12.06 -12.89 -0.49
N ILE A 113 11.22 -12.89 -1.53
CA ILE A 113 11.25 -11.88 -2.59
C ILE A 113 10.79 -10.53 -2.04
N LEU A 114 9.68 -10.48 -1.29
CA LEU A 114 9.22 -9.24 -0.65
C LEU A 114 10.28 -8.67 0.29
N ASN A 115 10.90 -9.53 1.12
CA ASN A 115 11.96 -9.14 2.04
C ASN A 115 13.17 -8.53 1.31
N LYS A 116 13.57 -9.10 0.17
CA LYS A 116 14.65 -8.57 -0.69
C LYS A 116 14.40 -7.12 -1.13
N TYR A 117 13.16 -6.73 -1.38
CA TYR A 117 12.81 -5.37 -1.81
C TYR A 117 12.37 -4.43 -0.67
N GLY A 118 12.25 -4.97 0.56
CA GLY A 118 11.75 -4.26 1.73
C GLY A 118 10.25 -4.00 1.67
N PHE A 119 9.49 -4.89 1.03
CA PHE A 119 8.05 -4.76 0.85
C PHE A 119 7.26 -5.60 1.84
N LYS A 120 6.03 -5.15 2.12
CA LYS A 120 5.06 -5.82 2.98
C LYS A 120 3.91 -6.34 2.11
N ALA A 121 3.15 -7.31 2.63
CA ALA A 121 1.91 -7.76 2.04
C ALA A 121 0.91 -8.13 3.13
N THR A 122 -0.38 -7.97 2.85
CA THR A 122 -1.46 -8.46 3.70
C THR A 122 -1.84 -9.88 3.25
N LEU A 123 -1.85 -10.82 4.18
CA LEU A 123 -2.21 -12.21 3.90
C LEU A 123 -3.60 -12.52 4.48
N PHE A 124 -4.57 -12.84 3.63
CA PHE A 124 -5.91 -13.28 4.00
C PHE A 124 -5.96 -14.80 4.00
N ILE A 125 -6.13 -15.41 5.18
CA ILE A 125 -5.98 -16.86 5.39
C ILE A 125 -7.31 -17.50 5.74
N TYR A 126 -7.63 -18.64 5.11
CA TYR A 126 -8.65 -19.55 5.62
C TYR A 126 -8.07 -20.36 6.79
N THR A 127 -8.42 -19.97 8.01
CA THR A 127 -7.84 -20.56 9.23
C THR A 127 -8.08 -22.07 9.36
N SER A 128 -9.18 -22.59 8.80
CA SER A 128 -9.48 -24.02 8.78
C SER A 128 -8.54 -24.87 7.90
N PHE A 129 -7.78 -24.25 7.00
CA PHE A 129 -6.86 -24.93 6.08
C PHE A 129 -5.39 -24.79 6.50
N VAL A 130 -5.11 -24.17 7.66
CA VAL A 130 -3.75 -24.04 8.17
C VAL A 130 -3.36 -25.30 8.94
N GLY A 131 -2.25 -25.92 8.56
CA GLY A 131 -1.68 -27.07 9.28
C GLY A 131 -2.36 -28.41 8.98
N VAL A 132 -3.40 -28.42 8.15
CA VAL A 132 -3.98 -29.65 7.60
C VAL A 132 -3.12 -30.09 6.40
N SER A 133 -2.68 -31.34 6.42
CA SER A 133 -1.80 -31.96 5.42
C SER A 133 -2.57 -32.76 4.38
#